data_AF-A0A9D8GFY2-F1
#
_entry.id   AF-A0A9D8GFY2-F1
#
_cell.length_a   1.000
_cell.length_b   1.000
_cell.length_c   1.000
_cell.angle_alpha   90.00
_cell.angle_beta   90.00
_cell.angle_gamma   90.00
#
_symmetry.space_group_name_H-M   'P 1'
#
loop_
_entity.id
_entity.type
_entity.pdbx_description
1 polymer ?
#
loop_
_entity_poly.entity_id
_entity_poly.type
_entity_poly.pdbx_seq_one_letter_code
_entity_poly.pdbx_strand_id
1 'polypeptide(L)'
;MNDAFVTSHPRPYEYERITAPTLVISAADDLFGTYEIGRYVAEHIRDARFVGYPSGGHVWIGHDAEMKATVIEFLDAAVGRTLAQH
;
A
#
# COMPACT_ATOMS: atom_id res chain seq x y z
N MET A 1 -9.78 -3.95 21.55
CA MET A 1 -8.94 -4.91 20.81
C MET A 1 -9.71 -6.21 20.77
N ASN A 2 -10.36 -6.54 19.65
CA ASN A 2 -11.21 -7.74 19.54
C ASN A 2 -10.74 -8.59 18.36
N ASP A 3 -10.04 -9.67 18.68
CA ASP A 3 -9.52 -10.69 17.75
C ASP A 3 -10.40 -11.96 17.70
N ALA A 4 -11.70 -11.88 18.05
CA ALA A 4 -12.50 -13.08 18.35
C ALA A 4 -13.65 -13.41 17.36
N PHE A 5 -13.57 -13.06 16.07
CA PHE A 5 -14.66 -13.44 15.13
C PHE A 5 -14.26 -13.79 13.68
N VAL A 6 -13.12 -14.46 13.45
CA VAL A 6 -12.86 -15.14 12.16
C VAL A 6 -12.69 -16.65 12.39
N THR A 7 -13.79 -17.29 12.77
CA THR A 7 -13.92 -18.75 12.87
C THR A 7 -14.62 -19.31 11.64
N SER A 8 -14.00 -20.31 11.01
CA SER A 8 -14.45 -21.15 9.86
C SER A 8 -13.94 -20.69 8.49
N HIS A 9 -12.68 -21.03 8.18
CA HIS A 9 -11.92 -20.72 6.96
C HIS A 9 -11.49 -19.24 6.87
N PRO A 10 -10.40 -18.83 7.55
CA PRO A 10 -9.73 -17.60 7.17
C PRO A 10 -9.20 -17.83 5.76
N ARG A 11 -9.94 -17.40 4.74
CA ARG A 11 -9.35 -17.28 3.41
C ARG A 11 -8.16 -16.33 3.59
N PRO A 12 -6.95 -16.69 3.14
CA PRO A 12 -5.91 -15.69 2.99
C PRO A 12 -6.57 -14.49 2.31
N TYR A 13 -6.38 -13.30 2.87
CA TYR A 13 -6.96 -12.08 2.30
C TYR A 13 -6.70 -12.11 0.78
N GLU A 14 -7.78 -12.07 -0.03
CA GLU A 14 -7.72 -12.32 -1.48
C GLU A 14 -7.15 -11.07 -2.19
N TYR A 15 -5.95 -10.63 -1.80
CA TYR A 15 -5.26 -9.46 -2.34
C TYR A 15 -5.00 -9.60 -3.84
N GLU A 16 -4.83 -10.83 -4.33
CA GLU A 16 -4.65 -11.17 -5.74
C GLU A 16 -5.88 -10.81 -6.59
N ARG A 17 -7.06 -10.65 -5.97
CA ARG A 17 -8.27 -10.20 -6.66
C ARG A 17 -8.32 -8.70 -6.88
N ILE A 18 -7.43 -7.93 -6.25
CA ILE A 18 -7.33 -6.49 -6.48
C ILE A 18 -6.68 -6.30 -7.86
N THR A 19 -7.49 -5.88 -8.83
CA THR A 19 -7.04 -5.64 -10.21
C THR A 19 -6.73 -4.17 -10.48
N ALA A 20 -7.05 -3.27 -9.54
CA ALA A 20 -6.72 -1.86 -9.67
C ALA A 20 -5.23 -1.64 -9.35
N PRO A 21 -4.55 -0.73 -10.07
CA PRO A 21 -3.23 -0.27 -9.65
C PRO A 21 -3.27 0.17 -8.19
N THR A 22 -2.30 -0.24 -7.40
CA THR A 22 -2.28 0.03 -5.96
C THR A 22 -0.96 0.65 -5.52
N LEU A 23 -1.00 1.65 -4.66
CA LEU A 23 0.19 2.25 -4.05
C LEU A 23 0.11 2.03 -2.53
N VAL A 24 1.16 1.47 -1.95
CA VAL A 24 1.31 1.25 -0.51
C VAL A 24 2.51 2.05 -0.01
N ILE A 25 2.29 2.90 1.00
CA ILE A 25 3.32 3.75 1.61
C ILE A 25 3.37 3.48 3.11
N SER A 26 4.55 3.24 3.67
CA SER A 26 4.74 3.06 5.12
C SER A 26 6.14 3.51 5.58
N ALA A 27 6.32 3.74 6.87
CA ALA A 27 7.60 4.06 7.50
C ALA A 27 8.04 2.92 8.43
N ALA A 28 9.34 2.58 8.40
CA ALA A 28 9.88 1.44 9.15
C ALA A 28 9.85 1.65 10.68
N ASP A 29 9.88 2.91 11.13
CA ASP A 29 9.72 3.31 12.52
C ASP A 29 8.26 3.56 12.93
N ASP A 30 7.29 3.14 12.11
CA ASP A 30 5.88 3.14 12.50
C ASP A 30 5.64 2.12 13.64
N LEU A 31 5.32 2.64 14.81
CA LEU A 31 5.03 1.86 16.02
C LEU A 31 3.79 0.97 15.92
N PHE A 32 2.98 1.13 14.86
CA PHE A 32 1.88 0.23 14.55
C PHE A 32 2.27 -1.00 13.71
N GLY A 33 3.54 -1.13 13.32
CA GLY A 33 4.04 -2.28 12.57
C GLY A 33 3.50 -2.38 11.14
N THR A 34 3.07 -1.26 10.55
CA THR A 34 2.43 -1.25 9.23
C THR A 34 3.41 -1.51 8.09
N TYR A 35 4.72 -1.39 8.32
CA TYR A 35 5.74 -1.54 7.27
C TYR A 35 5.76 -2.94 6.67
N GLU A 36 5.89 -3.97 7.51
CA GLU A 36 5.93 -5.36 7.04
C GLU A 36 4.60 -5.81 6.45
N ILE A 37 3.48 -5.35 7.03
CA ILE A 37 2.14 -5.61 6.48
C ILE A 37 2.00 -4.95 5.12
N GLY A 38 2.43 -3.69 4.97
CA GLY A 38 2.38 -2.95 3.72
C GLY A 38 3.23 -3.61 2.62
N ARG A 39 4.44 -4.04 2.97
CA ARG A 39 5.31 -4.82 2.07
C ARG A 39 4.64 -6.12 1.63
N TYR A 40 4.09 -6.89 2.59
CA TYR A 40 3.36 -8.12 2.30
C TYR A 40 2.18 -7.88 1.36
N VAL A 41 1.34 -6.87 1.62
CA VAL A 41 0.19 -6.55 0.76
C VAL A 41 0.63 -6.20 -0.66
N ALA A 42 1.68 -5.38 -0.82
CA ALA A 42 2.18 -4.98 -2.12
C ALA A 42 2.79 -6.15 -2.91
N GLU A 43 3.35 -7.17 -2.24
CA GLU A 43 3.84 -8.40 -2.87
C GLU A 43 2.71 -9.29 -3.42
N HIS A 44 1.49 -9.19 -2.86
CA HIS A 44 0.36 -10.05 -3.23
C HIS A 44 -0.64 -9.40 -4.20
N ILE A 45 -0.57 -8.08 -4.39
CA ILE A 45 -1.35 -7.37 -5.40
C ILE A 45 -0.49 -7.22 -6.67
N ARG A 46 -0.93 -7.84 -7.77
CA ARG A 46 -0.17 -7.90 -9.04
C ARG A 46 0.35 -6.54 -9.54
N ASP A 47 -0.49 -5.51 -9.43
CA ASP A 47 -0.20 -4.17 -9.96
C ASP A 47 0.09 -3.15 -8.83
N ALA A 48 0.64 -3.63 -7.70
CA ALA A 48 1.01 -2.79 -6.58
C ALA A 48 2.46 -2.28 -6.63
N ARG A 49 2.65 -1.10 -6.06
CA ARG A 49 3.97 -0.51 -5.74
C ARG A 49 4.05 -0.26 -4.24
N PHE A 50 5.17 -0.67 -3.64
CA PHE A 50 5.51 -0.33 -2.26
C PHE A 50 6.53 0.82 -2.23
N VAL A 51 6.31 1.78 -1.34
CA VAL A 51 7.28 2.83 -0.98
C VAL A 51 7.48 2.82 0.52
N GLY A 52 8.68 2.46 0.95
CA GLY A 52 9.04 2.37 2.35
C GLY A 52 10.00 3.48 2.75
N TYR A 53 9.63 4.30 3.73
CA TYR A 53 10.53 5.27 4.33
C TYR A 53 11.29 4.66 5.51
N PRO A 54 12.58 5.00 5.71
CA PRO A 54 13.33 4.52 6.87
C PRO A 54 12.85 5.15 8.18
N SER A 55 12.22 6.32 8.14
CA SER A 55 11.75 7.07 9.31
C SER A 55 10.49 7.89 9.02
N GLY A 56 9.90 8.50 10.05
CA GLY A 56 8.77 9.43 9.93
C GLY A 56 7.52 8.97 10.69
N GLY A 57 7.54 7.74 11.21
CA GLY A 57 6.48 7.13 11.98
C GLY A 57 5.16 7.03 11.22
N HIS A 58 4.08 6.86 11.97
CA HIS A 58 2.74 6.64 11.42
C HIS A 58 2.23 7.79 10.51
N VAL A 59 2.76 9.00 10.68
CA VAL A 59 2.31 10.20 9.95
C VAL A 59 3.35 10.71 8.95
N TRP A 60 4.39 9.93 8.66
CA TRP A 60 5.41 10.20 7.64
C TRP A 60 6.12 11.56 7.78
N ILE A 61 6.46 11.95 9.02
CA ILE A 61 7.11 13.23 9.32
C ILE A 61 8.39 13.38 8.49
N GLY A 62 8.51 14.50 7.78
CA GLY A 62 9.67 14.81 6.94
C GLY A 62 9.57 14.32 5.49
N HIS A 63 8.53 13.57 5.14
CA HIS A 63 8.33 13.00 3.80
C HIS A 63 7.19 13.65 3.01
N ASP A 64 6.63 14.78 3.47
CA ASP A 64 5.46 15.42 2.82
C ASP A 64 5.64 15.67 1.31
N ALA A 65 6.76 16.26 0.91
CA ALA A 65 7.02 16.60 -0.48
C ALA A 65 7.25 15.35 -1.34
N GLU A 66 8.01 14.39 -0.83
CA GLU A 66 8.33 13.13 -1.49
C GLU A 66 7.08 12.24 -1.64
N MET A 67 6.26 12.15 -0.60
CA MET A 67 4.99 11.43 -0.60
C MET A 67 4.03 12.03 -1.63
N LYS A 68 3.88 13.36 -1.64
CA LYS A 68 3.02 14.05 -2.62
C LYS A 68 3.49 13.80 -4.05
N ALA A 69 4.79 13.91 -4.32
CA ALA A 69 5.33 13.62 -5.64
C ALA A 69 5.07 12.17 -6.08
N THR A 70 5.27 11.22 -5.16
CA THR A 70 4.99 9.79 -5.40
C THR A 70 3.52 9.54 -5.73
N VAL A 71 2.60 10.16 -4.98
CA VAL A 71 1.15 10.02 -5.22
C VAL A 71 0.76 10.61 -6.57
N ILE A 72 1.26 11.79 -6.92
CA ILE A 72 0.98 12.42 -8.23
C ILE A 72 1.50 11.54 -9.37
N GLU A 73 2.77 11.11 -9.30
CA GLU A 73 3.37 10.21 -10.28
C GLU A 73 2.53 8.93 -10.48
N PHE A 74 2.07 8.35 -9.38
CA PHE A 74 1.25 7.15 -9.42
C PHE A 74 -0.12 7.39 -10.08
N LEU A 75 -0.78 8.51 -9.76
CA LEU A 75 -2.07 8.86 -10.34
C LEU A 75 -1.96 9.15 -11.84
N ASP A 76 -0.94 9.90 -12.27
CA ASP A 76 -0.70 10.19 -13.69
C ASP A 76 -0.47 8.89 -14.48
N ALA A 77 0.34 7.97 -13.93
CA ALA A 77 0.57 6.66 -14.53
C ALA A 77 -0.69 5.78 -14.55
N ALA A 78 -1.54 5.85 -13.52
CA ALA A 78 -2.81 5.13 -13.48
C ALA A 78 -3.81 5.68 -14.52
N VAL A 79 -3.95 7.00 -14.63
CA VAL A 79 -4.83 7.64 -15.63
C VAL A 79 -4.36 7.36 -17.05
N GLY A 80 -3.05 7.46 -17.32
CA GLY A 80 -2.49 7.14 -18.62
C GLY A 80 -2.77 5.71 -19.07
N ARG A 81 -2.77 4.73 -18.14
CA ARG A 81 -3.14 3.34 -18.43
C ARG A 81 -4.60 3.17 -18.80
N THR A 82 -5.51 3.86 -18.13
CA THR A 82 -6.94 3.83 -18.46
C THR A 82 -7.20 4.39 -19.86
N LEU A 83 -6.52 5.49 -20.23
CA LEU A 83 -6.68 6.11 -21.56
C LEU A 83 -6.11 5.25 -22.69
N ALA A 84 -5.06 4.45 -22.42
CA ALA A 84 -4.47 3.54 -23.41
C ALA A 84 -5.26 2.23 -23.63
N GLN A 85 -6.27 1.95 -22.80
CA GLN A 85 -7.10 0.75 -22.87
C GLN A 85 -8.42 0.96 -23.65
N HIS A 86 -8.64 2.15 -24.20
CA HIS A 86 -9.77 2.54 -25.04
C HIS A 86 -9.32 2.89 -26.45
#